data_AF-A0A8I1YBU1-F1
#
_entry.id   AF-A0A8I1YBU1-F1
#
_cell.length_a   1.000
_cell.length_b   1.000
_cell.length_c   1.000
_cell.angle_alpha   90.00
_cell.angle_beta   90.00
_cell.angle_gamma   90.00
#
_symmetry.space_group_name_H-M   'P 1'
#
loop_
_entity.id
_entity.type
_entity.pdbx_description
1 polymer ?
#
loop_
_entity_poly.entity_id
_entity_poly.type
_entity_poly.pdbx_seq_one_letter_code
_entity_poly.pdbx_strand_id
1 'polypeptide(L)'
;MTATTIEAPALTAQQLADQIVTALEGGSNHWLERFHSKKGKERATEGPWYSDPKVWDGDFEIEVLADEDSVTHSFTPDKVKDGLAWLMKNHPHRVAEIIEETGDAETADVFLQACVLGEIVYG
;
A
#
# COMPACT_ATOMS: atom_id res chain seq x y z
N MET A 1 -28.60 7.52 -14.36
CA MET A 1 -27.91 6.31 -13.90
C MET A 1 -27.17 6.70 -12.63
N THR A 2 -27.61 6.24 -11.47
CA THR A 2 -26.89 6.48 -10.21
C THR A 2 -25.61 5.67 -10.24
N ALA A 3 -24.46 6.33 -10.21
CA ALA A 3 -23.19 5.65 -9.98
C ALA A 3 -23.29 4.98 -8.61
N THR A 4 -23.32 3.64 -8.57
CA THR A 4 -23.16 2.89 -7.34
C THR A 4 -21.74 3.16 -6.87
N THR A 5 -21.57 4.02 -5.86
CA THR A 5 -20.30 4.17 -5.17
C THR A 5 -20.03 2.85 -4.47
N ILE A 6 -19.08 2.07 -4.99
CA ILE A 6 -18.59 0.88 -4.30
C ILE A 6 -17.65 1.39 -3.21
N GLU A 7 -18.03 1.23 -1.95
CA GLU A 7 -17.13 1.52 -0.83
C GLU A 7 -16.01 0.48 -0.82
N ALA A 8 -14.77 0.97 -0.75
CA ALA A 8 -13.62 0.09 -0.64
C ALA A 8 -13.62 -0.61 0.73
N PRO A 9 -13.22 -1.89 0.78
CA PRO A 9 -13.09 -2.61 2.04
C PRO A 9 -11.99 -1.99 2.90
N ALA A 10 -12.18 -2.01 4.22
CA ALA A 10 -11.12 -1.63 5.16
C ALA A 10 -10.21 -2.84 5.40
N LEU A 11 -8.91 -2.67 5.15
CA LEU A 11 -7.90 -3.68 5.51
C LEU A 11 -7.66 -3.67 7.02
N THR A 12 -7.40 -4.85 7.58
CA THR A 12 -6.83 -4.94 8.92
C THR A 12 -5.38 -4.43 8.91
N ALA A 13 -4.88 -4.03 10.07
CA ALA A 13 -3.48 -3.61 10.22
C ALA A 13 -2.49 -4.73 9.86
N GLN A 14 -2.86 -6.00 10.08
CA GLN A 14 -2.08 -7.17 9.67
C GLN A 14 -2.02 -7.30 8.15
N GLN A 15 -3.17 -7.27 7.47
CA GLN A 15 -3.22 -7.32 6.00
C GLN A 15 -2.41 -6.18 5.37
N LEU A 16 -2.48 -4.97 5.94
CA LEU A 16 -1.68 -3.85 5.47
C LEU A 16 -0.18 -4.10 5.69
N ALA A 17 0.23 -4.63 6.86
CA ALA A 17 1.62 -5.01 7.11
C ALA A 17 2.13 -6.01 6.08
N ASP A 18 1.35 -7.07 5.81
CA ASP A 18 1.73 -8.16 4.91
C ASP A 18 1.86 -7.68 3.46
N GLN A 19 0.98 -6.77 3.02
CA GLN A 19 1.12 -6.13 1.70
C GLN A 19 2.37 -5.25 1.63
N ILE A 20 2.67 -4.46 2.67
CA ILE A 20 3.86 -3.63 2.67
C ILE A 20 5.14 -4.49 2.69
N VAL A 21 5.20 -5.52 3.53
CA VAL A 21 6.34 -6.46 3.54
C VAL A 21 6.54 -7.07 2.15
N THR A 22 5.47 -7.60 1.56
CA THR A 22 5.53 -8.29 0.26
C THR A 22 5.92 -7.34 -0.88
N ALA A 23 5.45 -6.09 -0.87
CA ALA A 23 5.86 -5.06 -1.82
C ALA A 23 7.34 -4.68 -1.64
N LEU A 24 7.78 -4.41 -0.41
CA LEU A 24 9.15 -3.93 -0.14
C LEU A 24 10.21 -5.01 -0.36
N GLU A 25 9.89 -6.29 -0.14
CA GLU A 25 10.86 -7.38 -0.19
C GLU A 25 10.86 -8.14 -1.52
N GLY A 26 9.89 -7.90 -2.41
CA GLY A 26 9.87 -8.55 -3.72
C GLY A 26 9.07 -7.89 -4.82
N GLY A 27 8.03 -7.12 -4.51
CA GLY A 27 7.15 -6.53 -5.53
C GLY A 27 7.72 -5.26 -6.18
N SER A 28 8.16 -4.31 -5.37
CA SER A 28 8.36 -2.92 -5.78
C SER A 28 9.82 -2.52 -5.93
N ASN A 29 10.78 -3.42 -5.70
CA ASN A 29 12.22 -3.11 -5.74
C ASN A 29 12.73 -2.57 -7.08
N HIS A 30 11.93 -2.70 -8.14
CA HIS A 30 12.27 -2.24 -9.49
C HIS A 30 11.89 -0.78 -9.77
N TRP A 31 11.02 -0.16 -8.97
CA TRP A 31 10.64 1.26 -9.11
C TRP A 31 10.74 2.06 -7.80
N LEU A 32 10.75 1.40 -6.65
CA LEU A 32 10.74 2.04 -5.34
C LEU A 32 12.18 2.33 -4.88
N GLU A 33 12.58 3.59 -4.93
CA GLU A 33 13.91 4.04 -4.50
C GLU A 33 13.97 4.28 -2.99
N ARG A 34 12.89 4.82 -2.39
CA ARG A 34 12.83 5.12 -0.96
C ARG A 34 11.48 4.80 -0.36
N PHE A 35 11.51 4.19 0.84
CA PHE A 35 10.35 4.02 1.71
C PHE A 35 10.75 4.38 3.15
N HIS A 36 10.51 5.64 3.54
CA HIS A 36 11.05 6.21 4.78
C HIS A 36 9.93 6.72 5.71
N SER A 37 9.77 6.08 6.86
CA SER A 37 8.78 6.53 7.85
C SER A 37 9.16 7.89 8.46
N LYS A 38 8.25 8.86 8.31
CA LYS A 38 8.23 10.15 9.02
C LYS A 38 7.46 10.05 10.34
N LYS A 39 6.42 9.21 10.37
CA LYS A 39 5.54 8.96 11.51
C LYS A 39 5.10 7.50 11.55
N GLY A 40 4.91 6.97 12.76
CA GLY A 40 4.26 5.68 13.01
C GLY A 40 5.21 4.56 13.41
N LYS A 41 6.46 4.59 12.93
CA LYS A 41 7.47 3.56 13.26
C LYS A 41 7.75 3.43 14.76
N GLU A 42 7.50 4.47 15.55
CA GLU A 42 7.69 4.46 17.01
C GLU A 42 6.77 3.47 17.74
N ARG A 43 5.70 2.99 17.07
CA ARG A 43 4.81 1.96 17.60
C ARG A 43 5.33 0.54 17.41
N ALA A 44 6.31 0.35 16.52
CA ALA A 44 6.89 -0.96 16.28
C ALA A 44 7.60 -1.47 17.54
N THR A 45 7.39 -2.75 17.82
CA THR A 45 8.00 -3.48 18.93
C THR A 45 9.04 -4.50 18.47
N GLU A 46 9.04 -4.83 17.19
CA GLU A 46 10.00 -5.73 16.55
C GLU A 46 10.47 -5.18 15.19
N GLY A 47 11.48 -5.83 14.61
CA GLY A 47 12.09 -5.44 13.35
C GLY A 47 11.84 -6.48 12.24
N PRO A 48 11.76 -6.06 10.97
CA PRO A 48 11.76 -4.67 10.50
C PRO A 48 10.49 -3.91 10.92
N TRP A 49 10.56 -2.59 11.13
CA TRP A 49 9.43 -1.82 11.69
C TRP A 49 8.15 -1.95 10.85
N TYR A 50 8.28 -2.09 9.53
CA TYR A 50 7.15 -2.16 8.60
C TYR A 50 6.41 -3.50 8.66
N SER A 51 6.98 -4.54 9.27
CA SER A 51 6.30 -5.83 9.48
C SER A 51 5.45 -5.86 10.75
N ASP A 52 5.56 -4.88 11.65
CA ASP A 52 4.76 -4.83 12.87
C ASP A 52 3.39 -4.16 12.60
N PRO A 53 2.25 -4.87 12.73
CA PRO A 53 0.92 -4.33 12.51
C PRO A 53 0.61 -3.06 13.29
N LYS A 54 1.24 -2.84 14.44
CA LYS A 54 1.03 -1.64 15.27
C LYS A 54 1.41 -0.35 14.57
N VAL A 55 2.30 -0.41 13.58
CA VAL A 55 2.64 0.76 12.76
C VAL A 55 1.43 1.20 11.93
N TRP A 56 0.62 0.25 11.48
CA TRP A 56 -0.49 0.45 10.55
C TRP A 56 -1.85 0.63 11.24
N ASP A 57 -1.96 0.26 12.52
CA ASP A 57 -3.16 0.40 13.37
C ASP A 57 -3.38 1.84 13.88
N GLY A 58 -3.11 2.85 13.05
CA GLY A 58 -3.23 4.24 13.43
C GLY A 58 -2.73 5.22 12.38
N ASP A 59 -2.49 6.46 12.80
CA ASP A 59 -2.01 7.49 11.91
C ASP A 59 -0.51 7.32 11.60
N PHE A 60 -0.15 7.29 10.32
CA PHE A 60 1.21 7.10 9.83
C PHE A 60 1.48 7.97 8.60
N GLU A 61 2.76 8.24 8.37
CA GLU A 61 3.21 8.97 7.19
C GLU A 61 4.55 8.40 6.74
N ILE A 62 4.57 7.86 5.53
CA ILE A 62 5.76 7.33 4.89
C ILE A 62 6.10 8.21 3.69
N GLU A 63 7.33 8.68 3.64
CA GLU A 63 7.91 9.34 2.48
C GLU A 63 8.34 8.29 1.47
N VAL A 64 7.86 8.42 0.23
CA VAL A 64 8.09 7.48 -0.86
C VAL A 64 8.80 8.21 -2.01
N LEU A 65 9.86 7.63 -2.56
CA LEU A 65 10.51 8.11 -3.79
C LEU A 65 10.49 7.00 -4.83
N ALA A 66 10.04 7.31 -6.03
CA ALA A 66 10.07 6.41 -7.19
C ALA A 66 11.29 6.75 -8.06
N ASP A 67 11.93 5.74 -8.63
CA ASP A 67 13.25 5.79 -9.32
C ASP A 67 13.34 6.85 -10.43
N GLU A 68 12.23 7.17 -11.10
CA GLU A 68 12.20 8.13 -12.22
C GLU A 68 11.45 9.43 -11.91
N ASP A 69 10.78 9.50 -10.77
CA ASP A 69 9.97 10.64 -10.39
C ASP A 69 10.78 11.41 -9.35
N SER A 70 11.44 12.51 -9.74
CA SER A 70 12.13 13.42 -8.79
C SER A 70 11.17 14.07 -7.76
N VAL A 71 9.95 13.56 -7.67
CA VAL A 71 8.86 13.93 -6.79
C VAL A 71 8.82 12.96 -5.62
N THR A 72 8.82 13.55 -4.43
CA THR A 72 8.56 12.81 -3.20
C THR A 72 7.06 12.64 -3.01
N HIS A 73 6.62 11.39 -2.91
CA HIS A 73 5.25 11.00 -2.64
C HIS A 73 5.04 10.69 -1.15
N SER A 74 3.79 10.60 -0.73
CA SER A 74 3.42 10.22 0.64
C SER A 74 2.51 8.99 0.63
N PHE A 75 2.75 8.06 1.55
CA PHE A 75 1.86 6.96 1.85
C PHE A 75 1.29 7.12 3.27
N THR A 76 -0.03 7.26 3.35
CA THR A 76 -0.81 7.60 4.55
C THR A 76 -2.10 6.77 4.60
N PRO A 77 -2.84 6.72 5.74
CA PRO A 77 -4.12 6.02 5.81
C PRO A 77 -5.15 6.45 4.74
N ASP A 78 -5.17 7.74 4.38
CA ASP A 78 -6.09 8.24 3.34
C ASP A 78 -5.66 7.77 1.94
N LYS A 79 -4.35 7.70 1.68
CA LYS A 79 -3.81 7.12 0.45
C LYS A 79 -4.11 5.63 0.30
N VAL A 80 -4.15 4.88 1.40
CA VAL A 80 -4.61 3.48 1.38
C VAL A 80 -6.07 3.39 0.95
N LYS A 81 -6.94 4.26 1.47
CA LYS A 81 -8.36 4.29 1.07
C LYS A 81 -8.51 4.66 -0.41
N ASP A 82 -7.80 5.68 -0.86
CA ASP A 82 -7.82 6.14 -2.26
C ASP A 82 -7.33 5.04 -3.20
N GLY A 83 -6.21 4.38 -2.86
CA GLY A 83 -5.66 3.27 -3.63
C GLY A 83 -6.60 2.07 -3.72
N LEU A 84 -7.20 1.66 -2.59
CA LEU A 84 -8.19 0.58 -2.57
C LEU A 84 -9.45 0.92 -3.37
N ALA A 85 -9.92 2.17 -3.30
CA ALA A 85 -11.05 2.62 -4.11
C ALA A 85 -10.72 2.59 -5.61
N TRP A 86 -9.50 2.99 -5.97
CA TRP A 86 -9.02 2.89 -7.34
C TRP A 86 -8.90 1.43 -7.80
N LEU A 87 -8.35 0.54 -6.97
CA LEU A 87 -8.28 -0.89 -7.29
C LEU A 87 -9.66 -1.53 -7.41
N MET A 88 -10.60 -1.24 -6.51
CA MET A 88 -11.97 -1.75 -6.62
C MET A 88 -12.64 -1.36 -7.95
N LYS A 89 -12.32 -0.17 -8.47
CA LYS A 89 -12.84 0.32 -9.74
C LYS A 89 -12.18 -0.32 -10.96
N ASN A 90 -10.85 -0.51 -10.91
CA ASN A 90 -10.06 -0.85 -12.10
C ASN A 90 -9.53 -2.30 -12.09
N HIS A 91 -9.19 -2.83 -10.92
CA HIS A 91 -8.59 -4.15 -10.70
C HIS A 91 -9.19 -4.87 -9.46
N PRO A 92 -10.52 -5.12 -9.41
CA PRO A 92 -11.18 -5.65 -8.20
C PRO A 92 -10.67 -7.03 -7.76
N HIS A 93 -10.11 -7.83 -8.67
CA HIS A 93 -9.47 -9.10 -8.33
C HIS A 93 -8.26 -8.93 -7.41
N ARG A 94 -7.47 -7.86 -7.57
CA ARG A 94 -6.35 -7.54 -6.66
C ARG A 94 -6.83 -7.28 -5.24
N VAL A 95 -7.98 -6.63 -5.10
CA VAL A 95 -8.57 -6.40 -3.77
C VAL A 95 -9.05 -7.72 -3.15
N ALA A 96 -9.64 -8.62 -3.94
CA ALA A 96 -10.01 -9.94 -3.48
C ALA A 96 -8.78 -10.75 -3.02
N GLU A 97 -7.69 -10.73 -3.80
CA GLU A 97 -6.42 -11.38 -3.46
C GLU A 97 -5.83 -10.88 -2.12
N ILE A 98 -5.94 -9.58 -1.83
CA ILE A 98 -5.51 -8.99 -0.55
C ILE A 98 -6.39 -9.48 0.60
N ILE A 99 -7.71 -9.47 0.43
CA ILE A 99 -8.67 -9.81 1.50
C ILE A 99 -8.62 -11.31 1.81
N GLU A 100 -8.53 -12.13 0.77
CA GLU A 100 -8.48 -13.59 0.87
C GLU A 100 -7.06 -14.10 1.16
N GLU A 101 -6.07 -13.20 1.23
CA GLU A 101 -4.66 -13.50 1.51
C GLU A 101 -4.08 -14.52 0.52
N THR A 102 -4.49 -14.43 -0.74
CA THR A 102 -4.02 -15.29 -1.86
C THR A 102 -3.08 -14.56 -2.83
N GLY A 103 -2.89 -13.25 -2.62
CA GLY A 103 -2.01 -12.41 -3.42
C GLY A 103 -0.52 -12.70 -3.23
N ASP A 104 0.26 -12.20 -4.17
CA ASP A 104 1.72 -12.35 -4.25
C ASP A 104 2.43 -10.99 -4.36
N ALA A 105 3.72 -11.03 -4.73
CA ALA A 105 4.54 -9.83 -4.92
C ALA A 105 3.94 -8.86 -5.97
N GLU A 106 3.31 -9.36 -7.03
CA GLU A 106 2.66 -8.50 -8.03
C GLU A 106 1.41 -7.84 -7.44
N THR A 107 0.65 -8.57 -6.65
CA THR A 107 -0.54 -8.03 -5.95
C THR A 107 -0.15 -6.88 -5.02
N ALA A 108 0.90 -7.10 -4.23
CA ALA A 108 1.41 -6.12 -3.28
C ALA A 108 2.03 -4.89 -3.97
N ASP A 109 2.70 -5.11 -5.10
CA ASP A 109 3.25 -4.04 -5.91
C ASP A 109 2.16 -3.13 -6.49
N VAL A 110 1.17 -3.73 -7.14
CA VAL A 110 0.02 -3.01 -7.70
C VAL A 110 -0.76 -2.27 -6.61
N PHE A 111 -0.87 -2.85 -5.42
CA PHE A 111 -1.44 -2.18 -4.26
C PHE A 111 -0.64 -0.93 -3.87
N LEU A 112 0.67 -1.05 -3.73
CA LEU A 112 1.51 0.08 -3.32
C LEU A 112 1.52 1.19 -4.38
N GLN A 113 1.61 0.83 -5.67
CA GLN A 113 1.50 1.78 -6.77
C GLN A 113 0.15 2.52 -6.76
N ALA A 114 -0.96 1.81 -6.61
CA ALA A 114 -2.28 2.44 -6.53
C ALA A 114 -2.40 3.41 -5.35
N CYS A 115 -1.81 3.09 -4.20
CA CYS A 115 -1.83 3.98 -3.03
C CYS A 115 -0.92 5.21 -3.21
N VAL A 116 0.26 5.05 -3.79
CA VAL A 116 1.28 6.10 -3.90
C VAL A 116 1.04 6.98 -5.13
N LEU A 117 0.86 6.35 -6.29
CA LEU A 117 0.81 6.97 -7.61
C LEU A 117 -0.63 7.19 -8.10
N GLY A 118 -1.62 6.50 -7.52
CA GLY A 118 -3.02 6.59 -7.94
C GLY A 118 -3.33 5.84 -9.24
N GLU A 119 -2.37 5.10 -9.79
CA GLU A 119 -2.49 4.23 -10.96
C GLU A 119 -1.34 3.20 -10.97
N ILE A 120 -1.36 2.26 -11.91
CA ILE A 120 -0.24 1.35 -12.18
C ILE A 120 0.63 2.00 -13.25
N VAL A 121 1.88 2.31 -12.91
CA VAL A 121 2.87 2.93 -13.80
C VAL A 121 3.94 1.94 -14.23
N TYR A 122 4.33 1.02 -13.33
CA TYR A 122 5.41 0.06 -13.50
C TYR A 122 4.86 -1.38 -13.55
N GLY A 123 5.50 -2.26 -14.34
CA GLY A 123 5.11 -3.67 -14.54
C GLY A 123 5.99 -4.41 -15.54
#